data_AF-A0A2J4ZKB0-F1
#
_entry.id   AF-A0A2J4ZKB0-F1
#
_cell.length_a   1.000
_cell.length_b   1.000
_cell.length_c   1.000
_cell.angle_alpha   90.00
_cell.angle_beta   90.00
_cell.angle_gamma   90.00
#
_symmetry.space_group_name_H-M   'P 1'
#
loop_
_entity.id
_entity.type
_entity.pdbx_description
1 polymer ?
#
loop_
_entity_poly.entity_id
_entity_poly.type
_entity_poly.pdbx_seq_one_letter_code
_entity_poly.pdbx_strand_id
1 'polypeptide(L)'
;LNQNDVTTLIRKDGFRFWGSRCLSDDPLFQFENYTRTAQVLADTMAEGHMWAVDMPLNPSLARDIIEGIRAKMRSLVNQGYLIGGDCWIDDSVNDKDTLKAGKLWIDYDYTPVPPLENLMLRQRITDRYLVDFTTRVSA
;
A
#
# COMPACT_ATOMS: atom_id res chain seq x y z
N LEU A 1 -6.72 25.35 0.78
CA LEU A 1 -6.23 24.60 1.96
C LEU A 1 -5.88 23.17 1.57
N ASN A 2 -6.82 22.32 1.14
CA ASN A 2 -6.46 20.99 0.62
C ASN A 2 -5.55 21.01 -0.62
N GLN A 3 -5.68 22.00 -1.51
CA GLN A 3 -4.77 22.16 -2.66
C GLN A 3 -3.32 22.48 -2.23
N ASN A 4 -3.12 22.90 -0.97
CA ASN A 4 -1.81 23.16 -0.39
C ASN A 4 -1.44 22.07 0.63
N ASP A 5 -2.05 20.89 0.51
CA ASP A 5 -1.81 19.72 1.38
C ASP A 5 -2.06 19.96 2.88
N VAL A 6 -2.98 20.86 3.19
CA VAL A 6 -3.42 21.15 4.56
C VAL A 6 -4.78 20.53 4.83
N THR A 7 -4.84 19.52 5.71
CA THR A 7 -6.08 18.93 6.22
C THR A 7 -6.88 19.93 7.03
N THR A 8 -8.18 20.00 6.76
CA THR A 8 -9.11 20.97 7.38
C THR A 8 -10.23 20.27 8.13
N LEU A 9 -10.87 20.99 9.05
CA LEU A 9 -12.10 20.55 9.70
C LEU A 9 -13.30 21.11 8.93
N ILE A 10 -14.21 20.24 8.52
CA ILE A 10 -15.49 20.61 7.91
C ILE A 10 -16.65 20.23 8.82
N ARG A 11 -17.79 20.90 8.64
CA ARG A 11 -19.04 20.58 9.34
C ARG A 11 -20.06 20.01 8.36
N LYS A 12 -20.18 18.69 8.33
CA LYS A 12 -21.20 17.94 7.59
C LYS A 12 -21.53 16.69 8.39
N ASP A 13 -22.78 16.57 8.84
CA ASP A 13 -23.23 15.52 9.76
C ASP A 13 -22.33 15.38 11.00
N GLY A 14 -21.90 16.52 11.56
CA GLY A 14 -20.89 16.62 12.61
C GLY A 14 -19.56 17.23 12.14
N PHE A 15 -18.56 17.25 13.01
CA PHE A 15 -17.19 17.65 12.65
C PHE A 15 -16.47 16.48 12.00
N ARG A 16 -15.83 16.72 10.86
CA ARG A 16 -15.05 15.72 10.12
C ARG A 16 -13.75 16.32 9.65
N PHE A 17 -12.69 15.52 9.62
CA PHE A 17 -11.48 15.86 8.89
C PHE A 17 -11.73 15.79 7.38
N TRP A 18 -11.14 16.72 6.65
CA TRP A 18 -11.24 16.83 5.20
C TRP A 18 -9.87 17.10 4.62
N GLY A 19 -9.39 16.15 3.84
CA GLY A 19 -8.00 16.08 3.39
C GLY A 19 -7.28 14.88 4.01
N SER A 20 -6.49 14.19 3.19
CA SER A 20 -5.64 13.06 3.59
C SER A 20 -4.26 13.15 2.95
N ARG A 21 -3.89 14.33 2.44
CA ARG A 21 -2.60 14.59 1.80
C ARG A 21 -1.56 14.96 2.84
N CYS A 22 -0.30 14.64 2.55
CA CYS A 22 0.86 15.02 3.34
C CYS A 22 1.68 16.10 2.62
N LEU A 23 2.46 16.86 3.37
CA LEU A 23 3.48 17.79 2.86
C LEU A 23 4.74 17.06 2.35
N SER A 24 4.59 15.83 1.85
CA SER A 24 5.69 15.07 1.26
C SER A 24 6.09 15.69 -0.06
N ASP A 25 7.39 15.85 -0.29
CA ASP A 25 7.96 16.25 -1.58
C ASP A 25 8.02 15.07 -2.57
N ASP A 26 8.00 13.82 -2.07
CA ASP A 26 7.86 12.61 -2.88
C ASP A 26 6.38 12.33 -3.24
N PRO A 27 6.01 12.31 -4.54
CA PRO A 27 4.67 11.98 -5.00
C PRO A 27 4.18 10.57 -4.62
N LEU A 28 5.09 9.63 -4.35
CA LEU A 28 4.74 8.27 -3.90
C LEU A 28 4.19 8.27 -2.46
N PHE A 29 4.49 9.29 -1.67
CA PHE A 29 4.05 9.44 -0.28
C PHE A 29 3.08 10.62 -0.09
N GLN A 30 2.39 11.02 -1.17
CA GLN A 30 1.48 12.17 -1.15
C GLN A 30 0.29 12.02 -0.19
N PHE A 31 -0.08 10.79 0.18
CA PHE A 31 -1.18 10.53 1.10
C PHE A 31 -0.68 10.04 2.47
N GLU A 32 -1.39 10.43 3.53
CA GLU A 32 -1.10 10.03 4.90
C GLU A 32 -1.10 8.51 5.05
N ASN A 33 -2.11 7.83 4.49
CA ASN A 33 -2.21 6.39 4.61
C ASN A 33 -1.06 5.66 3.90
N TYR A 34 -0.48 6.24 2.84
CA TYR A 34 0.68 5.64 2.17
C TYR A 34 1.91 5.72 3.07
N THR A 35 2.15 6.91 3.63
CA THR A 35 3.26 7.14 4.57
C THR A 35 3.12 6.28 5.83
N ARG A 36 1.92 6.15 6.38
CA ARG A 36 1.66 5.32 7.56
C ARG A 36 1.84 3.84 7.26
N THR A 37 1.33 3.35 6.13
CA THR A 37 1.54 1.95 5.72
C THR A 37 3.03 1.65 5.58
N ALA A 38 3.81 2.56 4.99
CA ALA A 38 5.25 2.40 4.83
C ALA A 38 5.97 2.24 6.18
N GLN A 39 5.70 3.16 7.12
CA GLN A 39 6.29 3.15 8.45
C GLN A 39 5.93 1.86 9.21
N VAL A 40 4.64 1.52 9.24
CA VAL A 40 4.15 0.33 9.93
C VAL A 40 4.74 -0.94 9.33
N LEU A 41 4.86 -1.03 8.00
CA LEU A 41 5.49 -2.18 7.35
C LEU A 41 6.97 -2.30 7.73
N ALA A 42 7.72 -1.20 7.68
CA ALA A 42 9.14 -1.21 8.03
C ALA A 42 9.35 -1.72 9.46
N ASP A 43 8.61 -1.17 10.43
CA ASP A 43 8.69 -1.58 11.84
C ASP A 43 8.27 -3.05 12.01
N THR A 44 7.17 -3.46 11.38
CA THR A 44 6.65 -4.83 11.44
C THR A 44 7.67 -5.85 10.92
N MET A 45 8.35 -5.56 9.81
CA MET A 45 9.35 -6.47 9.23
C MET A 45 10.61 -6.50 10.09
N ALA A 46 11.07 -5.36 10.60
CA ALA A 46 12.25 -5.29 11.46
C ALA A 46 12.04 -6.06 12.78
N GLU A 47 10.93 -5.79 13.48
CA GLU A 47 10.61 -6.47 14.73
C GLU A 47 10.38 -7.97 14.53
N GLY A 48 9.68 -8.35 13.45
CA GLY A 48 9.35 -9.75 13.15
C GLY A 48 10.55 -10.63 12.83
N HIS A 49 11.67 -10.05 12.40
CA HIS A 49 12.87 -10.79 12.01
C HIS A 49 14.07 -10.54 12.93
N MET A 50 13.86 -9.88 14.08
CA MET A 50 14.91 -9.65 15.08
C MET A 50 15.58 -10.96 15.55
N TRP A 51 14.86 -12.09 15.51
CA TRP A 51 15.41 -13.41 15.85
C TRP A 51 16.56 -13.85 14.94
N ALA A 52 16.63 -13.34 13.70
CA ALA A 52 17.66 -13.72 12.73
C ALA A 52 18.97 -12.95 12.92
N VAL A 53 18.97 -11.91 13.77
CA VAL A 53 20.17 -11.14 14.09
C VAL A 53 21.17 -12.04 14.82
N ASP A 54 22.44 -11.91 14.47
CA ASP A 54 23.57 -12.71 14.99
C ASP A 54 23.52 -14.22 14.67
N MET A 55 22.58 -14.67 13.84
CA MET A 55 22.58 -16.05 13.34
C MET A 55 23.61 -16.26 12.21
N PRO A 56 24.10 -17.50 12.00
CA PRO A 56 25.03 -17.79 10.91
C PRO A 56 24.41 -17.48 9.55
N LEU A 57 25.02 -16.55 8.81
CA LEU A 57 24.58 -16.19 7.46
C LEU A 57 24.77 -17.38 6.51
N ASN A 58 23.67 -18.08 6.22
CA ASN A 58 23.61 -19.20 5.31
C ASN A 58 22.38 -19.06 4.40
N PRO A 59 22.36 -19.73 3.23
CA PRO A 59 21.24 -19.62 2.28
C PRO A 59 19.88 -20.02 2.87
N SER A 60 19.85 -20.96 3.82
CA SER A 60 18.60 -21.36 4.48
C SER A 60 18.04 -20.24 5.34
N LEU A 61 18.87 -19.54 6.12
CA LEU A 61 18.45 -18.38 6.92
C LEU A 61 17.83 -17.29 6.03
N ALA A 62 18.48 -16.96 4.91
CA ALA A 62 17.98 -15.96 3.99
C ALA A 62 16.60 -16.36 3.40
N ARG A 63 16.44 -17.66 3.08
CA ARG A 63 15.17 -18.21 2.62
C ARG A 63 14.08 -18.14 3.69
N ASP A 64 14.40 -18.50 4.94
CA ASP A 64 13.45 -18.46 6.05
C ASP A 64 12.94 -17.04 6.30
N ILE A 65 13.81 -16.03 6.19
CA ILE A 65 13.42 -14.61 6.29
C ILE A 65 12.48 -14.22 5.13
N ILE A 66 12.82 -14.57 3.88
CA ILE A 66 11.95 -14.32 2.71
C ILE A 66 10.58 -14.96 2.90
N GLU A 67 10.53 -16.22 3.33
CA GLU A 67 9.29 -16.95 3.55
C GLU A 67 8.45 -16.31 4.68
N GLY A 68 9.10 -15.82 5.74
CA GLY A 68 8.48 -15.04 6.82
C GLY A 68 7.86 -13.73 6.35
N ILE A 69 8.63 -12.90 5.63
CA ILE A 69 8.15 -11.63 5.05
C ILE A 69 6.97 -11.88 4.10
N ARG A 70 7.09 -12.85 3.18
CA ARG A 70 6.01 -13.22 2.25
C ARG A 70 4.76 -13.68 2.98
N ALA A 71 4.89 -14.48 4.05
CA ALA A 71 3.75 -14.92 4.84
C ALA A 71 3.02 -13.73 5.48
N LYS A 72 3.76 -12.76 6.02
CA LYS A 72 3.18 -11.54 6.58
C LYS A 72 2.51 -10.68 5.51
N MET A 73 3.16 -10.46 4.37
CA MET A 73 2.58 -9.72 3.24
C MET A 73 1.27 -10.34 2.75
N ARG A 74 1.25 -11.67 2.52
CA ARG A 74 0.01 -12.40 2.14
C ARG A 74 -1.10 -12.20 3.17
N SER A 75 -0.76 -12.23 4.47
CA SER A 75 -1.73 -12.00 5.53
C SER A 75 -2.33 -10.59 5.47
N LEU A 76 -1.51 -9.56 5.22
CA LEU A 76 -1.96 -8.17 5.08
C LEU A 76 -2.81 -7.95 3.83
N VAL A 77 -2.48 -8.60 2.71
CA VAL A 77 -3.28 -8.58 1.48
C VAL A 77 -4.65 -9.24 1.71
N ASN A 78 -4.68 -10.41 2.35
CA ASN A 78 -5.93 -11.10 2.67
C ASN A 78 -6.85 -10.30 3.60
N GLN A 79 -6.27 -9.47 4.47
CA GLN A 79 -7.01 -8.57 5.36
C GLN A 79 -7.42 -7.25 4.66
N GLY A 80 -6.99 -7.02 3.42
CA GLY A 80 -7.28 -5.80 2.67
C GLY A 80 -6.47 -4.57 3.10
N TYR A 81 -5.40 -4.74 3.87
CA TYR A 81 -4.50 -3.62 4.23
C TYR A 81 -3.54 -3.25 3.09
N LEU A 82 -3.25 -4.20 2.19
CA LEU A 82 -2.43 -4.02 1.00
C LEU A 82 -3.15 -4.58 -0.22
N ILE A 83 -2.85 -4.05 -1.40
CA ILE A 83 -3.27 -4.64 -2.68
C ILE A 83 -2.36 -5.81 -3.04
N GLY A 84 -1.06 -5.67 -2.77
CA GLY A 84 -0.03 -6.66 -3.09
C GLY A 84 1.33 -6.29 -2.50
N GLY A 85 2.27 -7.22 -2.61
CA GLY A 85 3.67 -7.04 -2.23
C GLY A 85 4.41 -8.37 -2.28
N ASP A 86 5.69 -8.31 -2.63
CA ASP A 86 6.60 -9.45 -2.63
C ASP A 86 7.97 -9.07 -2.05
N CYS A 87 8.82 -10.06 -1.79
CA CYS A 87 10.21 -9.84 -1.44
C CYS A 87 11.16 -10.83 -2.14
N TRP A 88 12.39 -10.38 -2.36
CA TRP A 88 13.44 -11.12 -3.05
C TRP A 88 14.83 -10.67 -2.59
N ILE A 89 15.84 -11.41 -3.03
CA ILE A 89 17.25 -11.03 -2.87
C ILE A 89 17.74 -10.52 -4.21
N ASP A 90 18.30 -9.32 -4.22
CA ASP A 90 19.02 -8.79 -5.37
C ASP A 90 20.51 -9.11 -5.25
N ASP A 91 21.01 -9.93 -6.18
CA ASP A 91 22.42 -10.32 -6.26
C ASP A 91 23.35 -9.14 -6.57
N SER A 92 22.83 -8.05 -7.14
CA SER A 92 23.61 -6.84 -7.43
C SER A 92 23.96 -6.05 -6.17
N VAL A 93 23.14 -6.16 -5.11
CA VAL A 93 23.35 -5.51 -3.82
C VAL A 93 24.03 -6.46 -2.83
N ASN A 94 23.79 -7.76 -2.96
CA ASN A 94 24.36 -8.82 -2.13
C ASN A 94 25.63 -9.44 -2.75
N ASP A 95 26.60 -8.59 -3.09
CA ASP A 95 27.90 -9.07 -3.58
C ASP A 95 28.73 -9.82 -2.51
N LYS A 96 29.88 -10.36 -2.95
CA LYS A 96 30.79 -11.11 -2.07
C LYS A 96 31.29 -10.27 -0.88
N ASP A 97 31.54 -8.98 -1.09
CA ASP A 97 32.14 -8.13 -0.06
C ASP A 97 31.09 -7.72 0.98
N THR A 98 29.84 -7.50 0.57
CA THR A 98 28.72 -7.20 1.48
C THR A 98 28.39 -8.41 2.35
N LEU A 99 28.28 -9.61 1.75
CA LEU A 99 28.01 -10.86 2.47
C LEU A 99 29.17 -11.22 3.42
N LYS A 100 30.42 -11.03 3.00
CA LYS A 100 31.60 -11.25 3.86
C LYS A 100 31.64 -10.29 5.05
N ALA A 101 31.08 -9.09 4.91
CA ALA A 101 30.90 -8.14 6.00
C ALA A 101 29.72 -8.46 6.91
N GLY A 102 29.02 -9.59 6.70
CA GLY A 102 27.87 -10.02 7.50
C GLY A 102 26.59 -9.23 7.21
N LYS A 103 26.50 -8.58 6.05
CA LYS A 103 25.33 -7.80 5.63
C LYS A 103 24.52 -8.59 4.62
N LEU A 104 23.22 -8.66 4.86
CA LEU A 104 22.25 -9.24 3.92
C LEU A 104 21.18 -8.19 3.66
N TRP A 105 20.94 -7.90 2.39
CA TRP A 105 19.87 -7.03 1.93
C TRP A 105 18.74 -7.91 1.38
N ILE A 106 17.52 -7.61 1.83
CA ILE A 106 16.31 -8.22 1.30
C ILE A 106 15.43 -7.09 0.82
N ASP A 107 15.18 -7.09 -0.48
CA ASP A 107 14.32 -6.12 -1.14
C ASP A 107 12.88 -6.58 -1.02
N TYR A 108 11.98 -5.63 -0.82
CA TYR A 108 10.55 -5.90 -0.82
C TYR A 108 9.79 -4.72 -1.40
N ASP A 109 8.74 -5.02 -2.14
CA ASP A 109 7.79 -4.04 -2.65
C ASP A 109 6.41 -4.23 -2.00
N TYR A 110 5.58 -3.20 -2.11
CA TYR A 110 4.20 -3.24 -1.67
C TYR A 110 3.38 -2.19 -2.39
N THR A 111 2.08 -2.46 -2.53
CA THR A 111 1.10 -1.51 -3.02
C THR A 111 0.11 -1.18 -1.91
N PRO A 112 0.16 0.04 -1.33
CA PRO A 112 -0.82 0.46 -0.34
C PRO A 112 -2.19 0.66 -1.00
N VAL A 113 -3.26 0.62 -0.19
CA VAL A 113 -4.62 0.84 -0.70
C VAL A 113 -4.85 2.33 -0.96
N PRO A 114 -5.20 2.74 -2.20
CA PRO A 114 -5.45 4.15 -2.55
C PRO A 114 -6.70 4.70 -1.87
N PRO A 115 -6.64 5.90 -1.27
CA PRO A 115 -7.86 6.57 -0.82
C PRO A 115 -8.65 7.08 -2.04
N LEU A 116 -9.97 6.92 -2.01
CA LEU A 116 -10.87 7.54 -2.99
C LEU A 116 -11.05 9.03 -2.67
N GLU A 117 -10.02 9.84 -2.94
CA GLU A 117 -10.03 11.29 -2.64
C GLU A 117 -11.10 12.04 -3.45
N ASN A 118 -11.27 11.68 -4.72
CA ASN A 118 -12.19 12.38 -5.64
C ASN A 118 -13.09 11.39 -6.40
N LEU A 119 -14.35 11.27 -5.97
CA LEU A 119 -15.38 10.56 -6.73
C LEU A 119 -15.94 11.48 -7.82
N MET A 120 -15.68 11.15 -9.09
CA MET A 120 -16.23 11.88 -10.24
C MET A 120 -17.40 11.11 -10.86
N LEU A 121 -18.58 11.73 -10.88
CA LEU A 121 -19.76 11.18 -11.54
C LEU A 121 -19.91 11.79 -12.93
N ARG A 122 -20.00 10.94 -13.96
CA ARG A 122 -20.21 11.36 -15.37
C ARG A 122 -21.65 11.06 -15.78
N GLN A 123 -22.47 12.10 -15.82
CA GLN A 123 -23.86 12.00 -16.26
C GLN A 123 -23.97 12.03 -17.79
N ARG A 124 -24.92 11.28 -18.35
CA ARG A 124 -25.29 11.31 -19.76
C ARG A 124 -26.81 11.28 -19.89
N ILE A 125 -27.36 12.16 -20.73
CA ILE A 125 -28.77 12.09 -21.16
C ILE A 125 -28.85 11.09 -22.32
N THR A 126 -29.86 10.22 -22.32
CA THR A 126 -30.03 9.16 -23.34
C THR A 126 -31.49 8.85 -23.60
N ASP A 127 -31.85 8.76 -24.87
CA ASP A 127 -33.21 8.42 -25.33
C ASP A 127 -33.40 6.91 -25.56
N ARG A 128 -32.35 6.10 -25.37
CA ARG A 128 -32.37 4.63 -25.56
C ARG A 128 -33.51 3.92 -24.81
N TYR A 129 -33.98 4.51 -23.72
CA TYR A 129 -35.04 3.94 -22.89
C TYR A 129 -36.46 4.30 -23.35
N LEU A 130 -36.58 5.18 -24.35
CA LEU A 130 -37.87 5.53 -24.96
C LEU A 130 -38.32 4.52 -26.02
N VAL A 131 -37.41 3.65 -26.50
CA VAL A 131 -37.70 2.69 -27.57
C VAL A 131 -38.69 1.60 -27.14
N ASP A 132 -38.62 1.16 -25.87
CA ASP A 132 -39.55 0.16 -25.31
C ASP A 132 -40.75 0.80 -24.59
N PHE A 133 -40.93 2.11 -24.70
CA PHE A 133 -41.93 2.84 -23.91
C PHE A 133 -43.33 2.29 -24.12
N THR A 134 -43.73 2.04 -25.37
CA THR A 134 -45.05 1.48 -25.73
C THR A 134 -45.19 0.01 -25.33
N THR A 135 -44.11 -0.76 -25.39
CA THR A 135 -44.09 -2.18 -25.00
C THR A 135 -44.27 -2.35 -23.49
N ARG A 136 -43.77 -1.41 -22.67
CA ARG A 136 -43.93 -1.41 -21.21
C ARG A 136 -45.31 -0.93 -20.73
N VAL A 137 -46.04 -0.17 -21.55
CA VAL A 137 -47.40 0.28 -21.22
C VAL A 137 -48.43 -0.85 -21.38
N SER A 138 -48.12 -1.85 -22.19
CA SER A 138 -49.03 -2.96 -22.52
C SER A 138 -48.84 -4.23 -21.68
N ALA A 139 -47.88 -4.22 -20.72
CA ALA A 139 -47.57 -5.33 -19.82
C ALA A 139 -48.09 -5.04 -18.40
#